data_AF-A0A960V681-F1
#
_entry.id   AF-A0A960V681-F1
#
_cell.length_a   1.000
_cell.length_b   1.000
_cell.length_c   1.000
_cell.angle_alpha   90.00
_cell.angle_beta   90.00
_cell.angle_gamma   90.00
#
_symmetry.space_group_name_H-M   'P 1'
#
loop_
_entity.id
_entity.type
_entity.pdbx_description
1 polymer ?
#
loop_
_entity_poly.entity_id
_entity_poly.type
_entity_poly.pdbx_seq_one_letter_code
_entity_poly.pdbx_strand_id
1 'polypeptide(L)'
;MSDYRRHGVMAALDAITAIVPDRIHTVGYCLGGTLLTLTAAAMARDGDHRLKTMTLFAAQTDFSEAGELLLFINESQVAFLEDMMWDQGYLDAGQMVGAFQLLRSNDLIWSRVVHDYLLGQRQPLNDLMAWNADQTRMPFRMHSEYLRHIFLGNELATGHYEVNGRPIAISDIRVPIFTVATEQDHVAPWRSVYKINLLVDAEQMTFLLTSGGHNAGIVSEPGHSRRSYQIAGRSEEDRYIDPETWHITTPRQSGSWWPAWQAWLAEHSEEQQVPPPSMGMPKKGFYPIDDAPGRYVLQK
;
A
#
# COMPACT_ATOMS: atom_id res chain seq x y z
N MET A 1 5.74 14.23 0.70
CA MET A 1 6.29 12.84 0.71
C MET A 1 7.59 12.70 1.49
N SER A 2 8.60 13.58 1.33
CA SER A 2 9.92 13.44 1.97
C SER A 2 9.88 13.30 3.51
N ASP A 3 9.06 14.09 4.22
CA ASP A 3 8.98 13.99 5.67
C ASP A 3 8.32 12.69 6.16
N TYR A 4 7.31 12.17 5.45
CA TYR A 4 6.73 10.85 5.77
C TYR A 4 7.75 9.72 5.57
N ARG A 5 8.60 9.84 4.54
CA ARG A 5 9.71 8.91 4.34
C ARG A 5 10.70 8.99 5.50
N ARG A 6 11.17 10.19 5.84
CA ARG A 6 12.24 10.41 6.82
C ARG A 6 11.79 10.20 8.26
N HIS A 7 10.69 10.81 8.66
CA HIS A 7 10.18 10.79 10.04
C HIS A 7 9.15 9.68 10.30
N GLY A 8 8.63 9.06 9.24
CA GLY A 8 7.80 7.86 9.35
C GLY A 8 8.65 6.61 9.14
N VAL A 9 8.84 6.22 7.88
CA VAL A 9 9.44 4.91 7.53
C VAL A 9 10.88 4.79 8.04
N MET A 10 11.76 5.75 7.72
CA MET A 10 13.17 5.67 8.12
C MET A 10 13.34 5.73 9.65
N ALA A 11 12.60 6.61 10.33
CA ALA A 11 12.62 6.67 11.79
C ALA A 11 12.15 5.35 12.45
N ALA A 12 11.14 4.69 11.87
CA ALA A 12 10.71 3.37 12.33
C ALA A 12 11.79 2.30 12.11
N LEU A 13 12.45 2.30 10.95
CA LEU A 13 13.58 1.39 10.69
C LEU A 13 14.74 1.64 11.66
N ASP A 14 15.07 2.89 11.94
CA ASP A 14 16.12 3.25 12.91
C ASP A 14 15.79 2.74 14.32
N ALA A 15 14.53 2.88 14.74
CA ALA A 15 14.06 2.35 16.03
C ALA A 15 14.11 0.82 16.08
N ILE A 16 13.65 0.13 15.03
CA ILE A 16 13.68 -1.33 14.94
C ILE A 16 15.13 -1.81 15.00
N THR A 17 16.03 -1.28 14.16
CA THR A 17 17.46 -1.66 14.16
C THR A 17 18.16 -1.35 15.49
N ALA A 18 17.73 -0.31 16.19
CA ALA A 18 18.24 -0.02 17.53
C ALA A 18 17.84 -1.11 18.54
N ILE A 19 16.60 -1.57 18.50
CA ILE A 19 16.07 -2.59 19.43
C ILE A 19 16.53 -4.00 19.04
N VAL A 20 16.44 -4.35 17.77
CA VAL A 20 16.82 -5.65 17.18
C VAL A 20 17.71 -5.40 15.95
N PRO A 21 19.03 -5.61 16.05
CA PRO A 21 19.99 -5.25 14.99
C PRO A 21 20.07 -6.30 13.86
N ASP A 22 18.91 -6.74 13.36
CA ASP A 22 18.77 -7.69 12.25
C ASP A 22 18.17 -7.02 11.00
N ARG A 23 18.21 -7.72 9.85
CA ARG A 23 17.51 -7.28 8.64
C ARG A 23 16.00 -7.40 8.82
N ILE A 24 15.25 -6.47 8.24
CA ILE A 24 13.85 -6.22 8.54
C ILE A 24 12.94 -6.73 7.41
N HIS A 25 11.94 -7.53 7.74
CA HIS A 25 10.81 -7.81 6.85
C HIS A 25 9.84 -6.63 6.90
N THR A 26 9.52 -6.05 5.74
CA THR A 26 8.65 -4.87 5.66
C THR A 26 7.32 -5.20 5.01
N VAL A 27 6.27 -4.49 5.43
CA VAL A 27 4.93 -4.59 4.84
C VAL A 27 4.43 -3.17 4.60
N GLY A 28 3.93 -2.91 3.39
CA GLY A 28 3.26 -1.66 3.05
C GLY A 28 1.89 -1.95 2.44
N TYR A 29 0.87 -1.21 2.88
CA TYR A 29 -0.51 -1.36 2.43
C TYR A 29 -1.01 -0.10 1.74
N CYS A 30 -1.59 -0.24 0.54
CA CYS A 30 -2.14 0.87 -0.25
C CYS A 30 -1.08 1.97 -0.46
N LEU A 31 -1.38 3.23 -0.12
CA LEU A 31 -0.41 4.34 -0.13
C LEU A 31 0.85 4.05 0.69
N GLY A 32 0.73 3.32 1.80
CA GLY A 32 1.88 2.88 2.60
C GLY A 32 2.80 1.94 1.84
N GLY A 33 2.26 1.14 0.91
CA GLY A 33 3.04 0.32 -0.02
C GLY A 33 3.79 1.16 -1.05
N THR A 34 3.13 2.15 -1.66
CA THR A 34 3.80 3.10 -2.58
C THR A 34 4.93 3.86 -1.87
N LEU A 35 4.69 4.34 -0.65
CA LEU A 35 5.70 5.00 0.17
C LEU A 35 6.84 4.05 0.54
N LEU A 36 6.54 2.79 0.85
CA LEU A 36 7.56 1.77 1.14
C LEU A 36 8.41 1.48 -0.10
N THR A 37 7.82 1.30 -1.29
CA THR A 37 8.57 1.09 -2.53
C THR A 37 9.50 2.27 -2.83
N LEU A 38 9.01 3.51 -2.72
CA LEU A 38 9.82 4.72 -2.86
C LEU A 38 10.98 4.74 -1.86
N THR A 39 10.71 4.38 -0.61
CA THR A 39 11.73 4.33 0.44
C THR A 39 12.78 3.26 0.15
N ALA A 40 12.35 2.06 -0.23
CA ALA A 40 13.22 0.93 -0.55
C ALA A 40 14.12 1.21 -1.75
N ALA A 41 13.60 1.84 -2.81
CA ALA A 41 14.41 2.27 -3.96
C ALA A 41 15.45 3.32 -3.55
N ALA A 42 15.09 4.29 -2.72
CA ALA A 42 16.04 5.27 -2.18
C ALA A 42 17.12 4.61 -1.30
N MET A 43 16.73 3.66 -0.45
CA MET A 43 17.64 2.88 0.39
C MET A 43 18.63 2.08 -0.47
N ALA A 44 18.15 1.40 -1.51
CA ALA A 44 18.99 0.62 -2.41
C ALA A 44 20.03 1.50 -3.13
N ARG A 45 19.59 2.62 -3.72
CA ARG A 45 20.49 3.61 -4.34
C ARG A 45 21.55 4.12 -3.37
N ASP A 46 21.19 4.34 -2.11
CA ASP A 46 22.05 4.91 -1.08
C ASP A 46 22.88 3.84 -0.32
N GLY A 47 22.79 2.56 -0.70
CA GLY A 47 23.55 1.46 -0.10
C GLY A 47 23.05 0.99 1.28
N ASP A 48 21.79 1.25 1.60
CA ASP A 48 21.15 0.82 2.85
C ASP A 48 20.51 -0.57 2.67
N HIS A 49 21.15 -1.58 3.25
CA HIS A 49 20.79 -3.00 3.09
C HIS A 49 19.98 -3.58 4.26
N ARG A 50 19.35 -2.72 5.08
CA ARG A 50 18.60 -3.15 6.27
C ARG A 50 17.36 -3.99 5.95
N LEU A 51 16.80 -3.92 4.75
CA LEU A 51 15.61 -4.71 4.39
C LEU A 51 16.00 -6.16 4.09
N LYS A 52 15.28 -7.13 4.66
CA LYS A 52 15.40 -8.56 4.33
C LYS A 52 14.45 -8.95 3.20
N THR A 53 13.19 -8.55 3.33
CA THR A 53 12.16 -8.73 2.31
C THR A 53 11.18 -7.56 2.31
N MET A 54 10.39 -7.44 1.24
CA MET A 54 9.33 -6.44 1.12
C MET A 54 8.01 -7.12 0.77
N THR A 55 6.94 -6.76 1.46
CA THR A 55 5.58 -7.20 1.17
C THR A 55 4.70 -6.00 0.84
N LEU A 56 3.90 -6.11 -0.22
CA LEU A 56 3.03 -5.04 -0.71
C LEU A 56 1.59 -5.55 -0.78
N PHE A 57 0.68 -4.90 -0.06
CA PHE A 57 -0.74 -5.21 -0.08
C PHE A 57 -1.48 -4.12 -0.84
N ALA A 58 -2.20 -4.50 -1.91
CA ALA A 58 -3.01 -3.62 -2.74
C ALA A 58 -2.33 -2.26 -3.04
N ALA A 59 -1.03 -2.31 -3.35
CA ALA A 59 -0.21 -1.12 -3.51
C ALA A 59 0.19 -0.94 -4.97
N GLN A 60 -0.10 0.23 -5.52
CA GLN A 60 0.31 0.57 -6.87
C GLN A 60 1.71 1.19 -6.85
N THR A 61 2.51 0.80 -7.81
CA THR A 61 3.82 1.39 -8.13
C THR A 61 3.82 2.06 -9.50
N ASP A 62 2.85 1.70 -10.34
CA ASP A 62 2.55 2.31 -11.64
C ASP A 62 1.08 2.78 -11.67
N PHE A 63 0.89 4.07 -11.88
CA PHE A 63 -0.41 4.74 -11.87
C PHE A 63 -0.99 5.01 -13.27
N SER A 64 -0.34 4.54 -14.34
CA SER A 64 -0.84 4.66 -15.73
C SER A 64 -2.22 4.01 -15.93
N GLU A 65 -2.57 3.04 -15.09
CA GLU A 65 -3.89 2.38 -15.04
C GLU A 65 -4.45 2.37 -13.61
N ALA A 66 -4.39 3.51 -12.90
CA ALA A 66 -4.84 3.64 -11.50
C ALA A 66 -6.38 3.54 -11.29
N GLY A 67 -7.09 2.80 -12.14
CA GLY A 67 -8.51 2.49 -11.98
C GLY A 67 -9.43 3.70 -12.13
N GLU A 68 -10.55 3.65 -11.43
CA GLU A 68 -11.58 4.70 -11.47
C GLU A 68 -11.02 6.05 -10.99
N LEU A 69 -9.95 6.06 -10.17
CA LEU A 69 -9.28 7.28 -9.73
C LEU A 69 -8.77 8.16 -10.89
N LEU A 70 -8.38 7.56 -12.03
CA LEU A 70 -8.00 8.32 -13.24
C LEU A 70 -9.17 9.09 -13.87
N LEU A 71 -10.42 8.69 -13.60
CA LEU A 71 -11.60 9.45 -14.04
C LEU A 71 -11.77 10.76 -13.24
N PHE A 72 -11.08 10.87 -12.10
CA PHE A 72 -11.24 11.92 -11.09
C PHE A 72 -9.98 12.77 -10.86
N ILE A 73 -8.86 12.45 -11.53
CA ILE A 73 -7.59 13.17 -11.37
C ILE A 73 -7.09 13.65 -12.73
N ASN A 74 -7.25 14.95 -12.99
CA ASN A 74 -6.61 15.70 -14.07
C ASN A 74 -5.99 17.00 -13.53
N GLU A 75 -5.18 17.68 -14.34
CA GLU A 75 -4.48 18.91 -13.93
C GLU A 75 -5.41 19.97 -13.30
N SER A 76 -6.57 20.20 -13.90
CA SER A 76 -7.57 21.15 -13.39
C SER A 76 -8.18 20.72 -12.05
N GLN A 77 -8.40 19.42 -11.84
CA GLN A 77 -8.92 18.88 -10.58
C GLN A 77 -7.88 18.94 -9.47
N VAL A 78 -6.62 18.62 -9.78
CA VAL A 78 -5.51 18.74 -8.82
C VAL A 78 -5.28 20.21 -8.44
N ALA A 79 -5.26 21.12 -9.42
CA ALA A 79 -5.13 22.55 -9.15
C ALA A 79 -6.27 23.09 -8.26
N PHE A 80 -7.51 22.62 -8.48
CA PHE A 80 -8.65 22.98 -7.62
C PHE A 80 -8.50 22.45 -6.18
N LEU A 81 -8.11 21.18 -6.02
CA LEU A 81 -7.84 20.61 -4.69
C LEU A 81 -6.68 21.34 -3.99
N GLU A 82 -5.65 21.74 -4.74
CA GLU A 82 -4.54 22.52 -4.20
C GLU A 82 -4.95 23.91 -3.74
N ASP A 83 -5.79 24.61 -4.50
CA ASP A 83 -6.32 25.93 -4.12
C ASP A 83 -7.14 25.85 -2.83
N MET A 84 -7.99 24.82 -2.70
CA MET A 84 -8.75 24.57 -1.46
C MET A 84 -7.84 24.30 -0.26
N MET A 85 -6.77 23.51 -0.45
CA MET A 85 -5.83 23.16 0.60
C MET A 85 -4.84 24.29 0.93
N TRP A 86 -4.63 25.26 0.03
CA TRP A 86 -3.68 26.36 0.23
C TRP A 86 -4.06 27.23 1.43
N ASP A 87 -5.35 27.49 1.62
CA ASP A 87 -5.86 28.30 2.74
C ASP A 87 -5.89 27.52 4.07
N GLN A 88 -6.25 26.24 4.03
CA GLN A 88 -6.51 25.42 5.22
C GLN A 88 -5.33 24.54 5.66
N GLY A 89 -4.37 24.28 4.76
CA GLY A 89 -3.22 23.41 4.99
C GLY A 89 -3.50 21.89 4.88
N TYR A 90 -4.75 21.48 4.70
CA TYR A 90 -5.18 20.09 4.44
C TYR A 90 -6.57 20.07 3.81
N LEU A 91 -6.96 18.92 3.24
CA LEU A 91 -8.32 18.71 2.72
C LEU A 91 -9.19 18.01 3.76
N ASP A 92 -10.29 18.63 4.17
CA ASP A 92 -11.25 17.99 5.07
C ASP A 92 -12.12 16.94 4.33
N ALA A 93 -12.62 15.96 5.07
CA ALA A 93 -13.54 14.92 4.60
C ALA A 93 -14.73 15.48 3.82
N GLY A 94 -15.39 16.51 4.35
CA GLY A 94 -16.56 17.11 3.72
C GLY A 94 -16.21 17.88 2.45
N GLN A 95 -15.03 18.50 2.43
CA GLN A 95 -14.50 19.19 1.24
C GLN A 95 -14.12 18.22 0.15
N MET A 96 -13.58 17.06 0.50
CA MET A 96 -13.26 15.99 -0.45
C MET A 96 -14.55 15.50 -1.13
N VAL A 97 -15.60 15.18 -0.36
CA VAL A 97 -16.91 14.80 -0.93
C VAL A 97 -17.52 15.91 -1.79
N GLY A 98 -17.47 17.16 -1.34
CA GLY A 98 -17.99 18.31 -2.08
C GLY A 98 -17.22 18.60 -3.37
N ALA A 99 -15.89 18.54 -3.34
CA ALA A 99 -15.04 18.64 -4.52
C ALA A 99 -15.34 17.51 -5.50
N PHE A 100 -15.52 16.27 -5.03
CA PHE A 100 -15.89 15.14 -5.88
C PHE A 100 -17.28 15.30 -6.50
N GLN A 101 -18.28 15.78 -5.73
CA GLN A 101 -19.62 16.07 -6.25
C GLN A 101 -19.62 17.15 -7.34
N LEU A 102 -18.76 18.16 -7.20
CA LEU A 102 -18.59 19.23 -8.19
C LEU A 102 -17.84 18.77 -9.44
N LEU A 103 -16.97 17.75 -9.31
CA LEU A 103 -16.08 17.29 -10.37
C LEU A 103 -16.62 16.13 -11.21
N ARG A 104 -17.52 15.27 -10.69
CA ARG A 104 -18.41 14.34 -11.46
C ARG A 104 -19.58 13.85 -10.60
N SER A 105 -20.74 13.65 -11.22
CA SER A 105 -22.03 13.54 -10.52
C SER A 105 -22.70 12.15 -10.43
N ASN A 106 -22.13 11.02 -10.86
CA ASN A 106 -22.99 9.81 -11.02
C ASN A 106 -22.61 8.46 -10.38
N ASP A 107 -21.37 7.98 -10.35
CA ASP A 107 -21.26 6.50 -10.27
C ASP A 107 -21.03 5.88 -8.87
N LEU A 108 -20.32 6.55 -7.94
CA LEU A 108 -20.05 5.98 -6.61
C LEU A 108 -21.13 6.27 -5.55
N ILE A 109 -21.91 7.35 -5.72
CA ILE A 109 -22.98 7.72 -4.78
C ILE A 109 -24.26 6.95 -5.09
N TRP A 110 -24.54 6.68 -6.36
CA TRP A 110 -25.84 6.14 -6.77
C TRP A 110 -26.07 4.70 -6.28
N SER A 111 -25.04 3.84 -6.26
CA SER A 111 -25.16 2.47 -5.77
C SER A 111 -25.58 2.39 -4.29
N ARG A 112 -24.98 3.23 -3.45
CA ARG A 112 -25.31 3.32 -2.02
C ARG A 112 -26.68 3.96 -1.79
N VAL A 113 -26.99 5.05 -2.50
CA VAL A 113 -28.30 5.70 -2.41
C VAL A 113 -29.42 4.75 -2.89
N VAL A 114 -29.20 3.96 -3.93
CA VAL A 114 -30.15 2.95 -4.38
C VAL A 114 -30.38 1.89 -3.30
N HIS A 115 -29.33 1.35 -2.68
CA HIS A 115 -29.47 0.33 -1.64
C HIS A 115 -30.07 0.86 -0.32
N ASP A 116 -29.54 1.97 0.19
CA ASP A 116 -29.89 2.49 1.51
C ASP A 116 -31.22 3.28 1.49
N TYR A 117 -31.45 4.05 0.44
CA TYR A 117 -32.63 4.93 0.32
C TYR A 117 -33.76 4.30 -0.50
N LEU A 118 -33.50 3.74 -1.69
CA LEU A 118 -34.57 3.16 -2.52
C LEU A 118 -35.00 1.75 -2.08
N LEU A 119 -34.06 0.90 -1.67
CA LEU A 119 -34.35 -0.48 -1.24
C LEU A 119 -34.56 -0.61 0.28
N GLY A 120 -34.27 0.43 1.06
CA GLY A 120 -34.42 0.43 2.52
C GLY A 120 -33.50 -0.55 3.25
N GLN A 121 -32.45 -1.05 2.58
CA GLN A 121 -31.56 -2.08 3.11
C GLN A 121 -30.42 -1.46 3.91
N ARG A 122 -30.75 -0.85 5.04
CA ARG A 122 -29.74 -0.29 5.96
C ARG A 122 -28.89 -1.42 6.53
N GLN A 123 -27.68 -1.60 6.00
CA GLN A 123 -26.75 -2.60 6.54
C GLN A 123 -26.24 -2.13 7.91
N PRO A 124 -26.16 -3.04 8.92
CA PRO A 124 -25.52 -2.71 10.17
C PRO A 124 -24.05 -2.35 9.93
N LEU A 125 -23.55 -1.35 10.65
CA LEU A 125 -22.12 -1.00 10.64
C LEU A 125 -21.29 -2.23 11.03
N ASN A 126 -20.45 -2.69 10.11
CA ASN A 126 -19.42 -3.69 10.39
C ASN A 126 -18.07 -3.00 10.68
N ASP A 127 -17.10 -3.77 11.15
CA ASP A 127 -15.79 -3.24 11.57
C ASP A 127 -15.06 -2.49 10.45
N LEU A 128 -15.14 -2.97 9.20
CA LEU A 128 -14.55 -2.29 8.04
C LEU A 128 -15.24 -0.96 7.72
N MET A 129 -16.56 -0.89 7.90
CA MET A 129 -17.31 0.36 7.73
C MET A 129 -16.98 1.37 8.84
N ALA A 130 -16.77 0.91 10.08
CA ALA A 130 -16.33 1.75 11.17
C ALA A 130 -14.91 2.30 10.91
N TRP A 131 -13.98 1.45 10.50
CA TRP A 131 -12.62 1.86 10.10
C TRP A 131 -12.64 2.87 8.94
N ASN A 132 -13.44 2.63 7.90
CA ASN A 132 -13.52 3.52 6.75
C ASN A 132 -14.18 4.88 7.06
N ALA A 133 -14.99 4.95 8.13
CA ALA A 133 -15.58 6.20 8.59
C ALA A 133 -14.62 7.03 9.45
N ASP A 134 -13.57 6.42 10.01
CA ASP A 134 -12.57 7.06 10.85
C ASP A 134 -11.41 7.62 10.01
N GLN A 135 -11.65 8.81 9.45
CA GLN A 135 -10.78 9.41 8.45
C GLN A 135 -9.60 10.16 9.08
N THR A 136 -8.51 10.29 8.32
CA THR A 136 -7.32 11.05 8.72
C THR A 136 -7.08 12.22 7.78
N ARG A 137 -6.47 13.29 8.31
CA ARG A 137 -6.07 14.45 7.51
C ARG A 137 -4.68 14.23 6.91
N MET A 138 -4.51 14.65 5.67
CA MET A 138 -3.22 14.65 4.98
C MET A 138 -2.75 16.10 4.79
N PRO A 139 -1.50 16.44 5.20
CA PRO A 139 -0.97 17.78 4.96
C PRO A 139 -0.93 18.13 3.48
N PHE A 140 -1.28 19.37 3.14
CA PHE A 140 -1.35 19.92 1.79
C PHE A 140 -0.17 19.49 0.92
N ARG A 141 1.05 19.77 1.38
CA ARG A 141 2.27 19.48 0.62
C ARG A 141 2.44 17.99 0.33
N MET A 142 2.12 17.11 1.28
CA MET A 142 2.18 15.67 1.06
C MET A 142 1.18 15.27 -0.02
N HIS A 143 -0.06 15.74 0.11
CA HIS A 143 -1.15 15.41 -0.79
C HIS A 143 -0.90 15.91 -2.22
N SER A 144 -0.49 17.17 -2.37
CA SER A 144 -0.14 17.78 -3.66
C SER A 144 1.03 17.05 -4.33
N GLU A 145 2.13 16.79 -3.60
CA GLU A 145 3.27 16.06 -4.15
C GLU A 145 2.87 14.65 -4.62
N TYR A 146 2.00 13.96 -3.87
CA TYR A 146 1.51 12.64 -4.23
C TYR A 146 0.62 12.69 -5.50
N LEU A 147 -0.33 13.62 -5.57
CA LEU A 147 -1.21 13.77 -6.74
C LEU A 147 -0.43 14.14 -8.01
N ARG A 148 0.49 15.11 -7.92
CA ARG A 148 1.26 15.59 -9.08
C ARG A 148 2.31 14.59 -9.55
N HIS A 149 3.19 14.15 -8.67
CA HIS A 149 4.35 13.37 -9.07
C HIS A 149 4.04 11.88 -9.24
N ILE A 150 3.16 11.34 -8.39
CA ILE A 150 2.86 9.90 -8.41
C ILE A 150 1.65 9.60 -9.27
N PHE A 151 0.50 10.23 -9.02
CA PHE A 151 -0.73 9.94 -9.78
C PHE A 151 -0.70 10.49 -11.21
N LEU A 152 -0.43 11.79 -11.39
CA LEU A 152 -0.42 12.42 -12.71
C LEU A 152 0.87 12.14 -13.48
N GLY A 153 2.02 12.37 -12.85
CA GLY A 153 3.33 12.25 -13.49
C GLY A 153 3.85 10.82 -13.62
N ASN A 154 3.33 9.88 -12.83
CA ASN A 154 3.82 8.50 -12.75
C ASN A 154 5.35 8.43 -12.59
N GLU A 155 5.93 9.39 -11.87
CA GLU A 155 7.38 9.62 -11.82
C GLU A 155 8.12 8.47 -11.13
N LEU A 156 7.45 7.76 -10.22
CA LEU A 156 8.03 6.61 -9.53
C LEU A 156 8.23 5.42 -10.49
N ALA A 157 7.23 5.08 -11.31
CA ALA A 157 7.34 4.01 -12.29
C ALA A 157 8.31 4.34 -13.44
N THR A 158 8.41 5.62 -13.80
CA THR A 158 9.24 6.08 -14.91
C THR A 158 10.67 6.45 -14.51
N GLY A 159 11.02 6.35 -13.21
CA GLY A 159 12.37 6.63 -12.71
C GLY A 159 12.74 8.13 -12.63
N HIS A 160 11.75 9.02 -12.67
CA HIS A 160 11.93 10.47 -12.57
C HIS A 160 11.74 11.02 -11.15
N TYR A 161 11.17 10.23 -10.23
CA TYR A 161 10.93 10.69 -8.88
C TYR A 161 12.25 10.91 -8.13
N GLU A 162 12.43 12.09 -7.54
CA GLU A 162 13.67 12.43 -6.85
C GLU A 162 13.58 12.32 -5.32
N VAL A 163 14.61 11.72 -4.72
CA VAL A 163 14.84 11.74 -3.27
C VAL A 163 16.17 12.41 -3.00
N ASN A 164 16.12 13.54 -2.27
CA ASN A 164 17.26 14.41 -2.00
C ASN A 164 17.94 14.94 -3.28
N GLY A 165 17.13 15.35 -4.27
CA GLY A 165 17.61 15.93 -5.54
C GLY A 165 18.33 14.93 -6.47
N ARG A 166 18.08 13.63 -6.26
CA ARG A 166 18.62 12.56 -7.09
C ARG A 166 17.50 11.58 -7.43
N PRO A 167 17.40 11.10 -8.68
CA PRO A 167 16.38 10.12 -9.06
C PRO A 167 16.54 8.82 -8.27
N ILE A 168 15.45 8.06 -8.19
CA ILE A 168 15.42 6.68 -7.69
C ILE A 168 14.78 5.78 -8.74
N ALA A 169 15.20 4.52 -8.79
CA ALA A 169 14.61 3.52 -9.68
C ALA A 169 14.07 2.35 -8.86
N ILE A 170 12.85 1.89 -9.16
CA ILE A 170 12.29 0.68 -8.52
C ILE A 170 13.17 -0.54 -8.84
N SER A 171 13.82 -0.53 -10.01
CA SER A 171 14.77 -1.56 -10.42
C SER A 171 15.97 -1.67 -9.48
N ASP A 172 16.27 -0.71 -8.61
CA ASP A 172 17.37 -0.86 -7.64
C ASP A 172 17.00 -1.80 -6.47
N ILE A 173 15.72 -2.13 -6.29
CA ILE A 173 15.25 -3.01 -5.21
C ILE A 173 15.56 -4.47 -5.57
N ARG A 174 16.49 -5.08 -4.82
CA ARG A 174 16.95 -6.47 -5.03
C ARG A 174 16.33 -7.49 -4.08
N VAL A 175 15.81 -7.07 -2.93
CA VAL A 175 15.27 -8.00 -1.90
C VAL A 175 14.06 -8.78 -2.42
N PRO A 176 13.80 -10.01 -1.93
CA PRO A 176 12.59 -10.74 -2.26
C PRO A 176 11.31 -9.95 -1.97
N ILE A 177 10.34 -10.03 -2.89
CA ILE A 177 9.07 -9.29 -2.83
C ILE A 177 7.88 -10.23 -2.85
N PHE A 178 6.91 -9.98 -1.97
CA PHE A 178 5.59 -10.61 -1.98
C PHE A 178 4.50 -9.56 -2.21
N THR A 179 3.81 -9.59 -3.34
CA THR A 179 2.76 -8.62 -3.67
C THR A 179 1.39 -9.28 -3.69
N VAL A 180 0.42 -8.67 -3.02
CA VAL A 180 -0.98 -9.08 -2.98
C VAL A 180 -1.85 -8.06 -3.67
N ALA A 181 -2.67 -8.51 -4.62
CA ALA A 181 -3.74 -7.74 -5.24
C ALA A 181 -5.10 -8.39 -5.02
N THR A 182 -6.20 -7.64 -5.20
CA THR A 182 -7.56 -8.15 -5.02
C THR A 182 -8.35 -8.14 -6.34
N GLU A 183 -9.12 -9.20 -6.62
CA GLU A 183 -9.82 -9.40 -7.91
C GLU A 183 -10.82 -8.27 -8.23
N GLN A 184 -11.49 -7.74 -7.19
CA GLN A 184 -12.55 -6.73 -7.30
C GLN A 184 -12.10 -5.37 -6.72
N ASP A 185 -10.81 -5.08 -6.80
CA ASP A 185 -10.26 -3.80 -6.36
C ASP A 185 -10.55 -2.70 -7.38
N HIS A 186 -11.34 -1.70 -6.98
CA HIS A 186 -11.58 -0.49 -7.78
C HIS A 186 -10.61 0.65 -7.40
N VAL A 187 -9.93 0.54 -6.26
CA VAL A 187 -8.99 1.55 -5.74
C VAL A 187 -7.59 1.30 -6.28
N ALA A 188 -7.15 0.04 -6.24
CA ALA A 188 -5.88 -0.42 -6.76
C ALA A 188 -6.09 -1.63 -7.68
N PRO A 189 -6.56 -1.44 -8.93
CA PRO A 189 -6.87 -2.54 -9.82
C PRO A 189 -5.68 -3.51 -9.93
N TRP A 190 -5.96 -4.80 -9.81
CA TRP A 190 -4.89 -5.79 -9.71
C TRP A 190 -3.95 -5.80 -10.91
N ARG A 191 -4.42 -5.37 -12.09
CA ARG A 191 -3.60 -5.19 -13.30
C ARG A 191 -2.56 -4.09 -13.14
N SER A 192 -2.91 -2.97 -12.50
CA SER A 192 -1.95 -1.92 -12.14
C SER A 192 -0.98 -2.42 -11.07
N VAL A 193 -1.46 -3.11 -10.04
CA VAL A 193 -0.59 -3.72 -9.01
C VAL A 193 0.37 -4.74 -9.64
N TYR A 194 -0.09 -5.52 -10.62
CA TYR A 194 0.71 -6.52 -11.34
C TYR A 194 1.91 -5.91 -12.09
N LYS A 195 1.82 -4.65 -12.54
CA LYS A 195 2.89 -3.97 -13.27
C LYS A 195 4.18 -3.84 -12.48
N ILE A 196 4.16 -4.02 -11.15
CA ILE A 196 5.41 -4.10 -10.38
C ILE A 196 6.36 -5.19 -10.91
N ASN A 197 5.83 -6.26 -11.51
CA ASN A 197 6.63 -7.30 -12.17
C ASN A 197 7.48 -6.79 -13.35
N LEU A 198 7.17 -5.60 -13.90
CA LEU A 198 7.93 -4.95 -14.96
C LEU A 198 8.96 -3.96 -14.42
N LEU A 199 8.82 -3.53 -13.16
CA LEU A 199 9.57 -2.40 -12.61
C LEU A 199 10.70 -2.80 -11.67
N VAL A 200 10.65 -4.04 -11.15
CA VAL A 200 11.60 -4.50 -10.13
C VAL A 200 12.43 -5.69 -10.62
N ASP A 201 13.73 -5.67 -10.32
CA ASP A 201 14.63 -6.83 -10.47
C ASP A 201 14.98 -7.39 -9.08
N ALA A 202 13.93 -7.78 -8.36
CA ALA A 202 14.05 -8.52 -7.10
C ALA A 202 14.59 -9.93 -7.37
N GLU A 203 15.39 -10.47 -6.45
CA GLU A 203 15.91 -11.86 -6.48
C GLU A 203 14.78 -12.89 -6.66
N GLN A 204 13.66 -12.64 -6.00
CA GLN A 204 12.43 -13.41 -6.12
C GLN A 204 11.24 -12.46 -6.05
N MET A 205 10.26 -12.69 -6.92
CA MET A 205 9.00 -11.96 -6.90
C MET A 205 7.83 -12.95 -6.84
N THR A 206 7.06 -12.87 -5.76
CA THR A 206 5.82 -13.62 -5.59
C THR A 206 4.64 -12.70 -5.79
N PHE A 207 3.76 -13.04 -6.72
CA PHE A 207 2.50 -12.34 -6.93
C PHE A 207 1.33 -13.20 -6.48
N LEU A 208 0.41 -12.61 -5.72
CA LEU A 208 -0.79 -13.24 -5.21
C LEU A 208 -2.02 -12.41 -5.57
N LEU A 209 -3.02 -13.05 -6.16
CA LEU A 209 -4.32 -12.46 -6.47
C LEU A 209 -5.39 -13.13 -5.61
N THR A 210 -6.12 -12.37 -4.79
CA THR A 210 -7.16 -12.92 -3.91
C THR A 210 -8.55 -12.40 -4.24
N SER A 211 -9.56 -13.23 -3.99
CA SER A 211 -10.98 -12.86 -4.14
C SER A 211 -11.39 -11.75 -3.17
N GLY A 212 -12.29 -10.86 -3.63
CA GLY A 212 -12.83 -9.75 -2.83
C GLY A 212 -12.35 -8.39 -3.34
N GLY A 213 -12.86 -7.33 -2.72
CA GLY A 213 -12.43 -5.95 -3.00
C GLY A 213 -11.31 -5.47 -2.08
N HIS A 214 -10.90 -4.21 -2.25
CA HIS A 214 -9.70 -3.61 -1.66
C HIS A 214 -9.38 -4.04 -0.21
N ASN A 215 -10.31 -3.84 0.72
CA ASN A 215 -10.12 -4.20 2.12
C ASN A 215 -10.46 -5.66 2.40
N ALA A 216 -11.56 -6.15 1.82
CA ALA A 216 -12.12 -7.47 2.12
C ALA A 216 -11.27 -8.64 1.59
N GLY A 217 -10.49 -8.40 0.52
CA GLY A 217 -9.52 -9.36 0.01
C GLY A 217 -8.22 -9.39 0.84
N ILE A 218 -7.80 -8.25 1.38
CA ILE A 218 -6.59 -8.17 2.24
C ILE A 218 -6.87 -8.71 3.64
N VAL A 219 -7.98 -8.29 4.26
CA VAL A 219 -8.43 -8.82 5.56
C VAL A 219 -9.11 -10.17 5.33
N SER A 220 -8.27 -11.21 5.31
CA SER A 220 -8.59 -12.54 4.84
C SER A 220 -8.33 -13.59 5.91
N GLU A 221 -8.96 -13.51 7.09
CA GLU A 221 -8.74 -14.52 8.14
C GLU A 221 -9.03 -15.98 7.70
N PRO A 222 -8.26 -16.98 8.15
CA PRO A 222 -8.56 -18.38 7.88
C PRO A 222 -9.95 -18.81 8.39
N GLY A 223 -10.56 -19.81 7.75
CA GLY A 223 -11.84 -20.39 8.17
C GLY A 223 -13.06 -19.98 7.34
N HIS A 224 -12.90 -19.14 6.32
CA HIS A 224 -13.99 -18.70 5.45
C HIS A 224 -13.99 -19.43 4.11
N SER A 225 -15.05 -20.20 3.85
CA SER A 225 -15.19 -21.05 2.66
C SER A 225 -15.33 -20.31 1.33
N ARG A 226 -15.69 -19.02 1.36
CA ARG A 226 -15.88 -18.19 0.15
C ARG A 226 -14.61 -17.46 -0.30
N ARG A 227 -13.49 -17.63 0.42
CA ARG A 227 -12.21 -17.02 0.07
C ARG A 227 -11.42 -17.93 -0.86
N SER A 228 -10.66 -17.33 -1.77
CA SER A 228 -9.75 -18.05 -2.67
C SER A 228 -8.65 -17.12 -3.15
N TYR A 229 -7.58 -17.70 -3.66
CA TYR A 229 -6.46 -16.95 -4.21
C TYR A 229 -5.70 -17.74 -5.28
N GLN A 230 -4.91 -17.04 -6.09
CA GLN A 230 -3.92 -17.57 -7.00
C GLN A 230 -2.56 -17.02 -6.58
N ILE A 231 -1.50 -17.83 -6.65
CA ILE A 231 -0.15 -17.42 -6.27
C ILE A 231 0.84 -18.05 -7.24
N ALA A 232 1.83 -17.27 -7.66
CA ALA A 232 2.99 -17.77 -8.38
C ALA A 232 4.23 -16.93 -8.05
N GLY A 233 5.38 -17.60 -8.03
CA GLY A 233 6.68 -16.94 -7.96
C GLY A 233 7.30 -16.82 -9.36
N ARG A 234 8.14 -15.80 -9.54
CA ARG A 234 9.11 -15.70 -10.62
C ARG A 234 10.50 -15.46 -10.03
N SER A 235 11.49 -16.05 -10.68
CA SER A 235 12.92 -15.83 -10.46
C SER A 235 13.47 -14.85 -11.51
N GLU A 236 14.73 -14.45 -11.36
CA GLU A 236 15.41 -13.54 -12.29
C GLU A 236 15.51 -14.10 -13.73
N GLU A 237 15.57 -15.43 -13.89
CA GLU A 237 15.69 -16.08 -15.20
C GLU A 237 14.35 -16.22 -15.94
N ASP A 238 13.24 -16.03 -15.23
CA ASP A 238 11.90 -16.20 -15.79
C ASP A 238 11.51 -15.04 -16.69
N ARG A 239 10.82 -15.37 -17.80
CA ARG A 239 10.26 -14.36 -18.70
C ARG A 239 8.98 -13.77 -18.10
N TYR A 240 8.75 -12.50 -18.41
CA TYR A 240 7.48 -11.84 -18.08
C TYR A 240 6.28 -12.56 -18.71
N ILE A 241 5.23 -12.74 -17.92
CA ILE A 241 3.92 -13.25 -18.35
C ILE A 241 2.93 -12.10 -18.19
N ASP A 242 2.12 -11.83 -19.20
CA ASP A 242 1.10 -10.79 -19.10
C ASP A 242 0.03 -11.14 -18.05
N PRO A 243 -0.64 -10.15 -17.43
CA PRO A 243 -1.58 -10.39 -16.35
C PRO A 243 -2.72 -11.34 -16.71
N GLU A 244 -3.26 -11.28 -17.93
CA GLU A 244 -4.39 -12.13 -18.32
C GLU A 244 -3.96 -13.59 -18.45
N THR A 245 -2.83 -13.83 -19.11
CA THR A 245 -2.25 -15.17 -19.22
C THR A 245 -1.87 -15.71 -17.85
N TRP A 246 -1.30 -14.88 -16.97
CA TRP A 246 -1.00 -15.25 -15.59
C TRP A 246 -2.28 -15.68 -14.85
N HIS A 247 -3.37 -14.91 -14.97
CA HIS A 247 -4.64 -15.21 -14.32
C HIS A 247 -5.29 -16.50 -14.85
N ILE A 248 -5.20 -16.78 -16.14
CA ILE A 248 -5.77 -18.00 -16.75
C ILE A 248 -4.96 -19.24 -16.37
N THR A 249 -3.63 -19.13 -16.32
CA THR A 249 -2.72 -20.27 -16.15
C THR A 249 -2.39 -20.61 -14.70
N THR A 250 -2.50 -19.64 -13.78
CA THR A 250 -2.18 -19.86 -12.36
C THR A 250 -3.32 -20.63 -11.67
N PRO A 251 -3.07 -21.77 -11.01
CA PRO A 251 -4.12 -22.52 -10.33
C PRO A 251 -4.75 -21.74 -9.18
N ARG A 252 -6.08 -21.83 -9.06
CA ARG A 252 -6.84 -21.24 -7.94
C ARG A 252 -6.80 -22.17 -6.73
N GLN A 253 -6.50 -21.60 -5.57
CA GLN A 253 -6.50 -22.24 -4.26
C GLN A 253 -7.69 -21.74 -3.43
N SER A 254 -8.27 -22.62 -2.62
CA SER A 254 -9.37 -22.29 -1.73
C SER A 254 -8.86 -21.81 -0.37
N GLY A 255 -9.56 -20.88 0.25
CA GLY A 255 -9.28 -20.35 1.59
C GLY A 255 -8.52 -19.04 1.60
N SER A 256 -7.99 -18.72 2.79
CA SER A 256 -7.19 -17.53 3.04
C SER A 256 -5.80 -17.65 2.41
N TRP A 257 -5.26 -16.52 1.95
CA TRP A 257 -3.87 -16.42 1.48
C TRP A 257 -2.86 -16.19 2.62
N TRP A 258 -3.31 -15.85 3.83
CA TRP A 258 -2.41 -15.55 4.96
C TRP A 258 -1.46 -16.72 5.29
N PRO A 259 -1.88 -18.01 5.28
CA PRO A 259 -0.95 -19.12 5.49
C PRO A 259 0.16 -19.20 4.43
N ALA A 260 -0.13 -18.85 3.17
CA ALA A 260 0.88 -18.83 2.11
C ALA A 260 1.90 -17.70 2.33
N TRP A 261 1.44 -16.51 2.75
CA TRP A 261 2.33 -15.41 3.10
C TRP A 261 3.17 -15.71 4.35
N GLN A 262 2.58 -16.33 5.37
CA GLN A 262 3.32 -16.78 6.56
C GLN A 262 4.41 -17.79 6.19
N ALA A 263 4.10 -18.78 5.34
CA ALA A 263 5.08 -19.75 4.86
C ALA A 263 6.22 -19.06 4.10
N TRP A 264 5.89 -18.14 3.20
CA TRP A 264 6.89 -17.33 2.48
C TRP A 264 7.78 -16.51 3.43
N LEU A 265 7.22 -15.90 4.48
CA LEU A 265 8.01 -15.19 5.48
C LEU A 265 8.93 -16.12 6.27
N ALA A 266 8.46 -17.33 6.60
CA ALA A 266 9.26 -18.32 7.31
C ALA A 266 10.44 -18.82 6.46
N GLU A 267 10.24 -19.01 5.15
CA GLU A 267 11.30 -19.38 4.20
C GLU A 267 12.40 -18.31 4.10
N HIS A 268 12.06 -17.04 4.35
CA HIS A 268 13.00 -15.91 4.37
C HIS A 268 13.47 -15.53 5.78
N SER A 269 13.02 -16.24 6.81
CA SER A 269 13.44 -16.02 8.20
C SER A 269 14.57 -16.98 8.58
N GLU A 270 15.25 -16.72 9.70
CA GLU A 270 16.19 -17.70 10.24
C GLU A 270 15.44 -18.97 10.68
N GLU A 271 16.03 -20.14 10.47
CA GLU A 271 15.42 -21.43 10.86
C GLU A 271 15.21 -21.52 12.38
N GLN A 272 16.13 -20.92 13.14
CA GLN A 272 16.06 -20.90 14.60
C GLN A 272 15.10 -19.83 15.11
N GLN A 273 14.00 -20.26 15.73
CA GLN A 273 13.12 -19.37 16.47
C GLN A 273 13.80 -18.90 17.77
N VAL A 274 13.68 -17.60 18.05
CA VAL A 274 14.19 -16.97 19.27
C VAL A 274 13.04 -16.39 20.09
N PRO A 275 13.20 -16.25 21.43
CA PRO A 275 12.24 -15.51 22.23
C PRO A 275 12.08 -14.07 21.71
N PRO A 276 10.89 -13.47 21.84
CA PRO A 276 10.68 -12.09 21.43
C PRO A 276 11.62 -11.15 22.19
N PRO A 277 12.08 -10.05 21.56
CA PRO A 277 12.91 -9.05 22.22
C PRO A 277 12.16 -8.37 23.36
N SER A 278 12.89 -7.76 24.29
CA SER A 278 12.29 -6.89 25.30
C SER A 278 11.58 -5.69 24.64
N MET A 279 10.53 -5.19 25.28
CA MET A 279 9.89 -3.95 24.85
C MET A 279 10.85 -2.77 25.00
N GLY A 280 11.26 -2.19 23.88
CA GLY A 280 12.21 -1.08 23.81
C GLY A 280 13.67 -1.47 24.05
N MET A 281 14.52 -0.45 24.07
CA MET A 281 15.96 -0.54 24.32
C MET A 281 16.43 0.73 25.07
N PRO A 282 16.25 0.80 26.40
CA PRO A 282 16.56 2.00 27.21
C PRO A 282 17.98 2.54 27.01
N LYS A 283 18.97 1.65 26.83
CA LYS A 283 20.37 2.01 26.59
C LYS A 283 20.58 2.82 25.30
N LYS A 284 19.64 2.74 24.36
CA LYS A 284 19.64 3.49 23.09
C LYS A 284 18.55 4.56 23.04
N GLY A 285 17.92 4.89 24.19
CA GLY A 285 16.90 5.92 24.28
C GLY A 285 15.48 5.48 23.88
N PHE A 286 15.26 4.19 23.62
CA PHE A 286 13.93 3.66 23.27
C PHE A 286 13.25 3.08 24.51
N TYR A 287 12.29 3.81 25.08
CA TYR A 287 11.53 3.37 26.24
C TYR A 287 10.09 3.01 25.84
N PRO A 288 9.47 2.00 26.46
CA PRO A 288 8.03 1.84 26.38
C PRO A 288 7.33 3.12 26.87
N ILE A 289 6.36 3.63 26.10
CA ILE A 289 5.69 4.91 26.37
C ILE A 289 4.30 4.65 26.96
N ASP A 290 3.44 4.00 26.17
CA ASP A 290 2.07 3.62 26.53
C ASP A 290 1.80 2.19 26.03
N ASP A 291 0.80 1.52 26.62
CA ASP A 291 0.27 0.28 26.06
C ASP A 291 -0.36 0.53 24.67
N ALA A 292 -0.30 -0.47 23.79
CA ALA A 292 -1.01 -0.45 22.52
C ALA A 292 -2.53 -0.29 22.76
N PRO A 293 -3.26 0.46 21.90
CA PRO A 293 -2.89 0.92 20.57
C PRO A 293 -2.30 2.35 20.51
N GLY A 294 -1.94 2.93 21.65
CA GLY A 294 -1.41 4.30 21.74
C GLY A 294 -2.47 5.40 21.54
N ARG A 295 -2.01 6.65 21.44
CA ARG A 295 -2.90 7.85 21.47
C ARG A 295 -3.18 8.47 20.11
N TYR A 296 -2.32 8.25 19.12
CA TYR A 296 -2.46 8.87 17.80
C TYR A 296 -3.65 8.30 17.02
N VAL A 297 -3.90 7.00 17.15
CA VAL A 297 -5.05 6.32 16.52
C VAL A 297 -6.41 6.78 17.10
N LEU A 298 -6.41 7.47 18.24
CA LEU A 298 -7.62 7.95 18.92
C LEU A 298 -7.94 9.43 18.63
N GLN A 299 -7.14 10.09 17.79
CA GLN A 299 -7.35 11.49 17.41
C GLN A 299 -8.52 11.64 16.43
N LYS A 300 -9.18 12.80 16.44
CA LYS A 300 -10.31 13.15 15.57
C LYS A 300 -10.07 14.46 14.82
#